data_AF-A0AAV9JZH3-F1
#
_entry.id   AF-A0AAV9JZH3-F1
#
_cell.length_a   1.000
_cell.length_b   1.000
_cell.length_c   1.000
_cell.angle_alpha   90.00
_cell.angle_beta   90.00
_cell.angle_gamma   90.00
#
_symmetry.space_group_name_H-M   'P 1'
#
loop_
_entity.id
_entity.type
_entity.pdbx_description
1 polymer ?
#
loop_
_entity_poly.entity_id
_entity_poly.type
_entity_poly.pdbx_seq_one_letter_code
_entity_poly.pdbx_strand_id
1 'polypeptide(L)'
;MEYYVHLLSKLVFYIGHKNWYYPMRTLKWDPLFDPDEETTIVIAWISFPSLPPNLFGKETVFSLAAAVGKPLQVDMATWNKTRPSCARVKLEVDLLREFPKRINIGVRNKNTGEIKEKWIKINYYYMPKYCKNCKL
;
A
#
# COMPACT_ATOMS: atom_id res chain seq x y z
N MET A 1 -6.69 14.34 -2.35
CA MET A 1 -6.04 13.05 -2.02
C MET A 1 -6.54 11.91 -2.91
N GLU A 2 -7.86 11.79 -3.14
CA GLU A 2 -8.42 10.69 -3.94
C GLU A 2 -7.97 10.70 -5.41
N TYR A 3 -7.92 11.86 -6.08
CA TYR A 3 -7.40 11.97 -7.46
C TYR A 3 -5.95 11.53 -7.58
N TYR A 4 -5.10 11.91 -6.61
CA TYR A 4 -3.70 11.49 -6.53
C TYR A 4 -3.59 9.97 -6.43
N VAL A 5 -4.36 9.37 -5.52
CA VAL A 5 -4.42 7.91 -5.38
C VAL A 5 -4.88 7.27 -6.68
N HIS A 6 -5.96 7.76 -7.29
CA HIS A 6 -6.50 7.20 -8.53
C HIS A 6 -5.50 7.26 -9.70
N LEU A 7 -4.84 8.40 -9.89
CA LEU A 7 -3.85 8.59 -10.96
C LEU A 7 -2.67 7.63 -10.80
N LEU A 8 -2.00 7.65 -9.65
CA LEU A 8 -0.81 6.83 -9.42
C LEU A 8 -1.09 5.34 -9.22
N SER A 9 -2.36 4.92 -9.11
CA SER A 9 -2.71 3.50 -9.04
C SER A 9 -2.77 2.81 -10.39
N LYS A 10 -2.81 3.59 -11.48
CA LYS A 10 -2.75 3.06 -12.84
C LYS A 10 -1.35 3.28 -13.36
N LEU A 11 -0.73 2.19 -13.81
CA LEU A 11 0.65 2.22 -14.29
C LEU A 11 0.77 2.96 -15.64
N VAL A 12 -0.25 2.82 -16.48
CA VAL A 12 -0.30 3.38 -17.84
C VAL A 12 -1.71 3.88 -18.14
N PHE A 13 -1.79 5.08 -18.68
CA PHE A 13 -2.93 5.70 -19.31
C PHE A 13 -2.69 5.75 -20.82
N TYR A 14 -3.75 5.92 -21.60
CA TYR A 14 -3.62 6.09 -23.05
C TYR A 14 -4.27 7.41 -23.47
N ILE A 15 -3.52 8.21 -24.22
CA ILE A 15 -4.00 9.46 -24.80
C ILE A 15 -4.30 9.21 -26.28
N GLY A 16 -5.53 9.46 -26.70
CA GLY A 16 -5.98 9.30 -28.08
C GLY A 16 -5.76 10.56 -28.92
N HIS A 17 -5.17 10.43 -30.10
CA HIS A 17 -5.07 11.52 -31.09
C HIS A 17 -5.00 10.97 -32.53
N LYS A 18 -5.89 11.44 -33.41
CA LYS A 18 -5.95 11.05 -34.84
C LYS A 18 -5.88 9.54 -35.07
N ASN A 19 -6.71 8.76 -34.35
CA ASN A 19 -6.76 7.29 -34.36
C ASN A 19 -5.54 6.56 -33.77
N TRP A 20 -4.60 7.26 -33.14
CA TRP A 20 -3.48 6.66 -32.41
C TRP A 20 -3.68 6.78 -30.90
N TYR A 21 -3.15 5.80 -30.16
CA TYR A 21 -3.12 5.79 -28.69
C TYR A 21 -1.67 5.81 -28.22
N TYR A 22 -1.33 6.82 -27.42
CA TYR A 22 0.00 6.99 -26.85
C TYR A 22 -0.02 6.62 -25.37
N PRO A 23 0.90 5.75 -24.90
CA PRO A 23 0.99 5.44 -23.48
C PRO A 23 1.51 6.67 -22.71
N MET A 24 0.88 6.97 -21.58
CA MET A 24 1.29 7.99 -20.62
C MET A 24 1.40 7.33 -19.25
N ARG A 25 2.46 7.63 -18.51
CA ARG A 25 2.63 7.19 -17.12
C ARG A 25 2.58 8.41 -16.21
N THR A 26 1.91 8.26 -15.07
CA THR A 26 1.89 9.30 -14.04
C THR A 26 2.88 8.93 -12.96
N LEU A 27 3.77 9.87 -12.63
CA LEU A 27 4.77 9.72 -11.58
C LEU A 27 4.48 10.70 -10.45
N LYS A 28 5.02 10.42 -9.26
CA LYS A 28 4.99 11.39 -8.17
C LYS A 28 5.88 12.57 -8.57
N TRP A 29 5.37 13.79 -8.37
CA TRP A 29 6.14 15.01 -8.65
C TRP A 29 7.41 15.09 -7.82
N ASP A 30 8.52 15.45 -8.46
CA ASP A 30 9.82 15.72 -7.86
C ASP A 30 10.40 16.99 -8.50
N PRO A 31 10.83 18.01 -7.72
CA PRO A 31 11.50 19.19 -8.27
C PRO A 31 12.82 18.87 -9.00
N LEU A 32 13.44 17.73 -8.71
CA LEU A 32 14.66 17.23 -9.36
C LEU A 32 14.36 16.10 -10.36
N PHE A 33 13.16 16.12 -10.96
CA PHE A 33 12.73 15.11 -11.93
C PHE A 33 13.73 14.94 -13.08
N ASP A 34 14.12 13.68 -13.32
CA ASP A 34 14.95 13.25 -14.45
C ASP A 34 14.14 12.30 -15.34
N PRO A 35 13.94 12.59 -16.64
CA PRO A 35 13.21 11.72 -17.55
C PRO A 35 13.88 10.36 -17.82
N ASP A 36 15.18 10.23 -17.52
CA ASP A 36 15.94 8.99 -17.69
C ASP A 36 15.89 8.08 -16.45
N GLU A 37 15.29 8.55 -15.35
CA GLU A 37 15.14 7.81 -14.09
C GLU A 37 13.67 7.48 -13.78
N GLU A 38 13.40 6.26 -13.34
CA GLU A 38 12.09 5.85 -12.82
C GLU A 38 11.93 6.24 -11.35
N THR A 39 10.69 6.55 -10.94
CA THR A 39 10.41 6.83 -9.54
C THR A 39 10.47 5.56 -8.68
N THR A 40 11.07 5.66 -7.50
CA THR A 40 11.02 4.58 -6.51
C THR A 40 9.72 4.58 -5.72
N ILE A 41 8.92 5.64 -5.84
CA ILE A 41 7.68 5.81 -5.07
C ILE A 41 6.50 5.25 -5.85
N VAL A 42 5.87 4.21 -5.31
CA VAL A 42 4.72 3.56 -5.95
C VAL A 42 3.55 3.40 -5.00
N ILE A 43 2.35 3.27 -5.57
CA ILE A 43 1.15 2.91 -4.81
C ILE A 43 0.92 1.41 -4.92
N ALA A 44 0.95 0.73 -3.78
CA ALA A 44 0.73 -0.71 -3.69
C ALA A 44 -0.44 -1.04 -2.77
N TRP A 45 -0.98 -2.25 -2.94
CA TRP A 45 -1.94 -2.83 -2.03
C TRP A 45 -1.24 -3.87 -1.15
N ILE A 46 -1.56 -3.87 0.14
CA ILE A 46 -1.21 -4.98 1.04
C ILE A 46 -2.45 -5.55 1.70
N SER A 47 -2.38 -6.78 2.15
CA SER A 47 -3.40 -7.37 3.03
C SER A 47 -2.83 -8.05 4.27
N PHE A 48 -3.66 -8.06 5.30
CA PHE A 48 -3.47 -8.72 6.58
C PHE A 48 -4.51 -9.86 6.70
N PRO A 49 -4.26 -11.06 6.11
CA PRO A 49 -5.22 -12.16 6.02
C PRO A 49 -5.60 -12.83 7.34
N SER A 50 -4.87 -12.59 8.43
CA SER A 50 -5.15 -13.21 9.73
C SER A 50 -5.35 -12.18 10.84
N LEU A 51 -5.63 -10.94 10.43
CA LEU A 51 -6.01 -9.86 11.34
C LEU A 51 -7.42 -10.16 11.88
N PRO A 52 -7.61 -10.15 13.21
CA PRO A 52 -8.94 -10.28 13.80
C PRO A 52 -9.91 -9.18 13.33
N PRO A 53 -11.18 -9.48 13.00
CA PRO A 53 -12.15 -8.48 12.51
C PRO A 53 -12.41 -7.31 13.46
N ASN A 54 -12.25 -7.49 14.77
CA ASN A 54 -12.32 -6.41 15.75
C ASN A 54 -11.21 -5.36 15.58
N LEU A 55 -10.16 -5.66 14.82
CA LEU A 55 -9.05 -4.76 14.49
C LEU A 55 -9.14 -4.16 13.08
N PHE A 56 -10.29 -4.29 12.39
CA PHE A 56 -10.49 -3.74 11.03
C PHE A 56 -10.80 -2.23 11.02
N GLY A 57 -10.73 -1.57 12.19
CA GLY A 57 -10.86 -0.12 12.27
C GLY A 57 -9.81 0.58 11.41
N LYS A 58 -10.21 1.64 10.71
CA LYS A 58 -9.32 2.39 9.80
C LYS A 58 -8.01 2.81 10.49
N GLU A 59 -8.11 3.36 11.70
CA GLU A 59 -6.93 3.78 12.47
C GLU A 59 -6.00 2.61 12.76
N THR A 60 -6.53 1.48 13.23
CA THR A 60 -5.73 0.28 13.50
C THR A 60 -5.05 -0.23 12.23
N VAL A 61 -5.79 -0.36 11.13
CA VAL A 61 -5.24 -0.82 9.84
C VAL A 61 -4.18 0.16 9.31
N PHE A 62 -4.40 1.47 9.46
CA PHE A 62 -3.44 2.49 9.06
C PHE A 62 -2.17 2.43 9.92
N SER A 63 -2.30 2.28 11.23
CA SER A 63 -1.16 2.13 12.14
C SER A 63 -0.31 0.89 11.81
N LEU A 64 -0.95 -0.24 11.47
CA LEU A 64 -0.23 -1.43 11.02
C LEU A 64 0.47 -1.21 9.67
N ALA A 65 -0.21 -0.54 8.73
CA ALA A 65 0.33 -0.25 7.40
C ALA A 65 1.47 0.78 7.42
N ALA A 66 1.51 1.66 8.43
CA ALA A 66 2.58 2.65 8.62
C ALA A 66 3.97 2.00 8.76
N ALA A 67 4.04 0.76 9.24
CA ALA A 67 5.28 -0.02 9.29
C ALA A 67 5.83 -0.40 7.89
N VAL A 68 4.99 -0.34 6.86
CA VAL A 68 5.35 -0.68 5.47
C VAL A 68 5.57 0.59 4.64
N GLY A 69 4.68 1.57 4.77
CA GLY A 69 4.71 2.81 3.98
C GLY A 69 3.63 3.78 4.45
N LYS A 70 3.31 4.79 3.64
CA LYS A 70 2.28 5.79 3.99
C LYS A 70 0.90 5.25 3.61
N PRO A 71 0.02 4.92 4.57
CA PRO A 71 -1.33 4.46 4.25
C PRO A 71 -2.15 5.59 3.60
N LEU A 72 -2.90 5.23 2.56
CA LEU A 72 -3.71 6.17 1.77
C LEU A 72 -5.20 5.84 1.88
N GLN A 73 -5.58 4.56 1.76
CA GLN A 73 -6.98 4.17 1.64
C GLN A 73 -7.21 2.73 2.11
N VAL A 74 -8.24 2.48 2.91
CA VAL A 74 -8.71 1.13 3.25
C VAL A 74 -9.59 0.60 2.11
N ASP A 75 -9.48 -0.70 1.81
CA ASP A 75 -10.36 -1.35 0.83
C ASP A 75 -11.83 -1.30 1.27
N MET A 76 -12.75 -1.11 0.31
CA MET A 76 -14.18 -0.98 0.61
C MET A 76 -14.75 -2.19 1.35
N ALA A 77 -14.28 -3.41 1.07
CA ALA A 77 -14.74 -4.61 1.76
C ALA A 77 -14.22 -4.68 3.21
N THR A 78 -13.05 -4.10 3.47
CA THR A 78 -12.52 -3.95 4.84
C THR A 78 -13.29 -2.87 5.59
N TRP A 79 -13.57 -1.74 4.96
CA TRP A 79 -14.37 -0.65 5.52
C TRP A 79 -15.79 -1.10 5.88
N ASN A 80 -16.47 -1.79 4.96
CA ASN A 80 -17.82 -2.32 5.15
C ASN A 80 -17.84 -3.62 5.96
N LYS A 81 -16.68 -4.16 6.36
CA LYS A 81 -16.52 -5.44 7.07
C LYS A 81 -17.20 -6.63 6.38
N THR A 82 -17.38 -6.57 5.06
CA THR A 82 -18.03 -7.62 4.26
C THR A 82 -17.11 -8.80 3.97
N ARG A 83 -15.78 -8.61 4.10
CA ARG A 83 -14.77 -9.66 3.93
C ARG A 83 -13.96 -9.86 5.20
N PRO A 84 -14.43 -10.67 6.17
CA PRO A 84 -13.74 -10.87 7.45
C PRO A 84 -12.42 -11.65 7.32
N SER A 85 -12.15 -12.25 6.15
CA SER A 85 -10.95 -13.05 5.91
C SER A 85 -9.68 -12.24 5.69
N CYS A 86 -9.75 -10.93 5.41
CA CYS A 86 -8.55 -10.09 5.33
C CYS A 86 -8.89 -8.60 5.43
N ALA A 87 -8.05 -7.85 6.13
CA ALA A 87 -8.02 -6.40 5.99
C ALA A 87 -7.06 -6.01 4.86
N ARG A 88 -7.48 -5.11 3.96
CA ARG A 88 -6.67 -4.64 2.84
C ARG A 88 -6.56 -3.12 2.85
N VAL A 89 -5.38 -2.63 2.54
CA VAL A 89 -5.04 -1.20 2.58
C VAL A 89 -4.08 -0.84 1.47
N LYS A 90 -4.29 0.34 0.92
CA LYS A 90 -3.51 0.96 -0.13
C LYS A 90 -2.52 1.93 0.48
N LEU A 91 -1.29 1.91 -0.01
CA LEU A 91 -0.19 2.65 0.58
C LEU A 91 0.79 3.13 -0.47
N GLU A 92 1.39 4.28 -0.20
CA GLU A 92 2.56 4.80 -0.91
C GLU A 92 3.82 4.20 -0.26
N VAL A 93 4.66 3.58 -1.07
CA VAL A 93 5.89 2.91 -0.64
C VAL A 93 7.07 3.31 -1.50
N ASP A 94 8.24 3.29 -0.89
CA ASP A 94 9.52 3.46 -1.54
C ASP A 94 10.15 2.09 -1.79
N LEU A 95 10.30 1.72 -3.06
CA LEU A 95 10.83 0.42 -3.50
C LEU A 95 12.28 0.17 -3.06
N LEU A 96 13.02 1.21 -2.65
CA LEU A 96 14.37 1.06 -2.12
C LEU A 96 14.39 0.54 -0.68
N ARG A 97 13.27 0.62 0.04
CA ARG A 97 13.14 0.18 1.43
C ARG A 97 12.87 -1.32 1.52
N GLU A 98 13.31 -1.91 2.62
CA GLU A 98 12.95 -3.28 2.96
C GLU A 98 11.55 -3.35 3.56
N PHE A 99 10.75 -4.31 3.09
CA PHE A 99 9.37 -4.47 3.54
C PHE A 99 9.24 -5.65 4.51
N PRO A 100 8.60 -5.46 5.68
CA PRO A 100 8.43 -6.53 6.65
C PRO A 100 7.50 -7.62 6.10
N LYS A 101 7.85 -8.90 6.31
CA LYS A 101 7.01 -10.03 5.88
C LYS A 101 5.86 -10.31 6.86
N ARG A 102 5.99 -9.85 8.11
CA ARG A 102 5.04 -10.05 9.20
C ARG A 102 5.07 -8.85 10.15
N ILE A 103 3.97 -8.62 10.85
CA ILE A 103 3.84 -7.62 11.92
C ILE A 103 3.33 -8.29 13.19
N ASN A 104 3.86 -7.92 14.35
CA ASN A 104 3.35 -8.36 15.64
C ASN A 104 2.24 -7.41 16.10
N ILE A 105 1.12 -7.98 16.56
CA ILE A 105 0.08 -7.24 17.25
C ILE A 105 0.03 -7.67 18.71
N GLY A 106 0.12 -6.71 19.63
CA GLY A 106 -0.10 -6.92 21.06
C GLY A 106 -1.45 -6.35 21.48
N VAL A 107 -2.33 -7.20 22.01
CA VAL A 107 -3.62 -6.76 22.59
C VAL A 107 -3.56 -6.93 24.09
N ARG A 108 -3.64 -5.80 24.81
CA ARG A 108 -3.68 -5.79 26.27
C ARG A 108 -5.08 -6.09 26.78
N ASN A 109 -5.20 -7.11 27.62
CA ASN A 109 -6.43 -7.38 28.36
C ASN A 109 -6.58 -6.33 29.47
N LYS A 110 -7.71 -5.63 29.49
CA LYS A 110 -7.98 -4.58 30.49
C LYS A 110 -8.12 -5.13 31.91
N ASN A 111 -8.56 -6.38 32.07
CA ASN A 111 -8.85 -6.97 33.37
C ASN A 111 -7.62 -7.66 33.99
N THR A 112 -6.89 -8.44 33.19
CA THR A 112 -5.71 -9.20 33.69
C THR A 112 -4.39 -8.45 33.47
N GLY A 113 -4.39 -7.39 32.66
CA GLY A 113 -3.17 -6.67 32.28
C GLY A 113 -2.27 -7.42 31.28
N GLU A 114 -2.55 -8.70 31.02
CA GLU A 114 -1.80 -9.56 30.10
C GLU A 114 -1.85 -9.05 28.67
N ILE A 115 -0.73 -9.18 27.96
CA ILE A 115 -0.62 -8.85 26.54
C ILE A 115 -0.64 -10.15 25.74
N LYS A 116 -1.66 -10.33 24.91
CA LYS A 116 -1.70 -11.40 23.92
C LYS A 116 -1.08 -10.93 22.63
N GLU A 117 0.01 -11.58 22.23
CA GLU A 117 0.71 -11.27 20.99
C GLU A 117 0.31 -12.22 19.86
N LYS A 118 0.32 -11.71 18.63
CA LYS A 118 0.12 -12.52 17.43
C LYS A 118 0.91 -11.94 16.27
N TRP A 119 1.68 -12.78 15.60
CA TRP A 119 2.31 -12.43 14.33
C TRP A 119 1.32 -12.60 13.18
N ILE A 120 1.18 -11.55 12.38
CA ILE A 120 0.32 -11.52 11.20
C ILE A 120 1.19 -11.38 9.96
N LYS A 121 1.00 -12.28 8.98
CA LYS A 121 1.65 -12.18 7.68
C LYS A 121 1.14 -10.96 6.91
N ILE A 122 2.05 -10.30 6.20
CA ILE A 122 1.71 -9.24 5.25
C ILE A 122 1.79 -9.84 3.85
N ASN A 123 0.73 -9.69 3.07
CA ASN A 123 0.72 -10.05 1.67
C ASN A 123 0.81 -8.77 0.84
N TYR A 124 1.75 -8.73 -0.09
CA TYR A 124 1.97 -7.62 -1.02
C TYR A 124 1.33 -7.94 -2.37
N TYR A 125 0.55 -7.01 -2.92
CA TYR A 125 -0.04 -7.14 -4.24
C TYR A 125 0.66 -6.18 -5.20
N TYR A 126 1.23 -6.76 -6.26
CA TYR A 126 1.85 -6.04 -7.37
C TYR A 126 2.88 -5.00 -6.91
N MET A 127 4.02 -5.48 -6.41
CA MET A 127 5.19 -4.63 -6.12
C MET A 127 6.12 -4.66 -7.33
N PRO A 128 6.23 -3.58 -8.11
CA PRO A 128 7.22 -3.50 -9.18
C PRO A 128 8.63 -3.60 -8.60
N LYS A 129 9.56 -4.07 -9.42
CA LYS A 129 10.98 -4.11 -9.07
C LYS A 129 11.62 -2.82 -9.54
N TYR A 130 12.56 -2.31 -8.74
CA TYR A 130 13.40 -1.19 -9.09
C TYR A 130 14.87 -1.63 -9.08
N CYS A 131 15.60 -1.32 -10.15
CA CYS A 131 17.01 -1.60 -10.32
C CYS A 131 17.83 -0.38 -9.89
N LYS A 132 18.58 -0.49 -8.79
CA LYS A 132 19.45 0.60 -8.29
C LYS A 132 20.55 0.99 -9.29
N ASN A 133 20.98 0.06 -10.14
CA ASN A 133 22.04 0.30 -11.12
C ASN A 133 21.52 0.99 -12.38
N CYS A 134 20.34 0.57 -12.88
CA CYS A 134 19.74 1.16 -14.08
C CYS A 134 18.89 2.40 -13.76
N LYS A 135 18.51 2.58 -12.49
CA LYS A 135 17.53 3.56 -12.02
C LYS A 135 16.15 3.41 -12.69
N LEU A 136 15.76 2.16 -12.97
CA LEU A 136 14.51 1.75 -13.66
C LEU A 136 13.72 0.75 -12.83
#